data_AF-A0A4Q3LZX2-F1
#
_entry.id   AF-A0A4Q3LZX2-F1
#
_cell.length_a   1.000
_cell.length_b   1.000
_cell.length_c   1.000
_cell.angle_alpha   90.00
_cell.angle_beta   90.00
_cell.angle_gamma   90.00
#
_symmetry.space_group_name_H-M   'P 1'
#
loop_
_entity.id
_entity.type
_entity.pdbx_description
1 polymer ?
#
loop_
_entity_poly.entity_id
_entity_poly.type
_entity_poly.pdbx_seq_one_letter_code
_entity_poly.pdbx_strand_id
1 'polypeptide(L)'
;MAAPTWAQQTTYTCRDERGTVYTLFYPCPKGTKTTSASVGPTERPSRSDNSRDRSYSAPAYVSPPPEYHRYMSARCRNLNDAQRNGSSNSIPYEVAARMRSEYERDCREEESAASMRLYKEQRDARKSREDAQRQAAAAEQESEEQAVRRMRQCAESHRILAAKKARTDLTQGEMNDLRRFEETVASRCPR
;
A
#
# COMPACT_ATOMS: atom_id res chain seq x y z
N MET A 1 42.95 14.23 13.60
CA MET A 1 41.62 14.86 13.53
C MET A 1 41.50 15.48 12.14
N ALA A 2 40.75 14.85 11.24
CA ALA A 2 40.59 15.33 9.86
C ALA A 2 39.44 16.35 9.80
N ALA A 3 39.72 17.55 9.31
CA ALA A 3 38.71 18.58 9.06
C ALA A 3 37.78 18.14 7.91
N PRO A 4 36.46 18.38 7.99
CA PRO A 4 35.55 18.08 6.90
C PRO A 4 35.77 19.06 5.74
N THR A 5 36.03 18.52 4.56
CA THR A 5 36.02 19.26 3.29
C THR A 5 34.57 19.69 2.98
N TRP A 6 34.28 20.99 3.08
CA TRP A 6 32.96 21.51 2.70
C TRP A 6 32.78 21.48 1.18
N ALA A 7 31.74 20.78 0.73
CA ALA A 7 31.30 20.86 -0.66
C ALA A 7 30.61 22.22 -0.90
N GLN A 8 31.08 23.00 -1.87
CA GLN A 8 30.40 24.22 -2.29
C GLN A 8 29.18 23.84 -3.13
N GLN A 9 27.97 24.24 -2.70
CA GLN A 9 26.74 24.09 -3.48
C GLN A 9 26.21 25.47 -3.86
N THR A 10 25.85 25.62 -5.14
CA THR A 10 25.24 26.86 -5.64
C THR A 10 23.75 26.84 -5.31
N THR A 11 23.28 27.85 -4.60
CA THR A 11 21.86 28.04 -4.27
C THR A 11 21.30 29.18 -5.09
N TYR A 12 20.16 28.95 -5.74
CA TYR A 12 19.41 29.91 -6.54
C TYR A 12 18.14 30.28 -5.78
N THR A 13 17.91 31.57 -5.54
CA THR A 13 16.61 32.07 -5.06
C THR A 13 15.76 32.46 -6.26
N CYS A 14 14.59 31.85 -6.38
CA CYS A 14 13.65 32.05 -7.48
C CYS A 14 12.37 32.71 -6.96
N ARG A 15 11.78 33.59 -7.77
CA ARG A 15 10.49 34.22 -7.50
C ARG A 15 9.50 33.87 -8.60
N ASP A 16 8.35 33.33 -8.22
CA ASP A 16 7.26 33.01 -9.16
C ASP A 16 6.42 34.25 -9.52
N GLU A 17 5.50 34.09 -10.48
CA GLU A 17 4.57 35.15 -10.93
C GLU A 17 3.60 35.59 -9.81
N ARG A 18 3.39 34.76 -8.78
CA ARG A 18 2.55 35.04 -7.61
C ARG A 18 3.31 35.78 -6.51
N GLY A 19 4.63 35.99 -6.67
CA GLY A 19 5.49 36.68 -5.72
C GLY A 19 6.09 35.79 -4.62
N THR A 20 5.89 34.47 -4.67
CA THR A 20 6.48 33.50 -3.75
C THR A 20 7.97 33.34 -4.04
N VAL A 21 8.81 33.44 -3.00
CA VAL A 21 10.26 33.26 -3.11
C VAL A 21 10.65 31.90 -2.54
N TYR A 22 11.43 31.12 -3.30
CA TYR A 22 11.89 29.79 -2.90
C TYR A 22 13.34 29.55 -3.33
N THR A 23 14.04 28.67 -2.63
CA THR A 23 15.45 28.33 -2.87
C THR A 23 15.59 26.96 -3.51
N LEU A 24 16.40 26.88 -4.57
CA LEU A 24 16.72 25.66 -5.30
C LEU A 24 18.23 25.47 -5.40
N PHE A 25 18.67 24.21 -5.49
CA PHE A 25 20.07 23.85 -5.75
C PHE A 25 20.39 23.71 -7.26
N TYR A 26 19.44 24.10 -8.11
CA TYR A 26 19.53 24.08 -9.56
C TYR A 26 18.90 25.38 -10.13
N PRO A 27 19.22 25.77 -11.38
CA PRO A 27 18.74 27.02 -11.96
C PRO A 27 17.21 27.14 -11.94
N CYS A 28 16.72 28.37 -11.79
CA CYS A 28 15.29 28.64 -11.73
C CYS A 28 14.54 28.15 -13.00
N PRO A 29 13.40 27.47 -12.84
CA PRO A 29 12.62 26.97 -13.97
C PRO A 29 12.02 28.13 -14.80
N LYS A 30 11.80 27.89 -16.09
CA LYS A 30 11.23 28.87 -17.03
C LYS A 30 9.90 29.41 -16.48
N GLY A 31 9.76 30.74 -16.41
CA GLY A 31 8.60 31.42 -15.81
C GLY A 31 8.84 31.97 -14.41
N THR A 32 10.02 31.75 -13.81
CA THR A 32 10.41 32.36 -12.53
C THR A 32 11.62 33.27 -12.69
N LYS A 33 11.67 34.34 -11.88
CA LYS A 33 12.78 35.30 -11.88
C LYS A 33 13.81 34.92 -10.82
N THR A 34 15.04 34.69 -11.24
CA THR A 34 16.16 34.52 -10.30
C THR A 34 16.41 35.84 -9.59
N THR A 35 16.28 35.85 -8.26
CA THR A 35 16.46 37.05 -7.43
C THR A 35 17.89 37.17 -6.91
N SER A 36 18.53 36.04 -6.59
CA SER A 36 19.95 35.96 -6.26
C SER A 36 20.48 34.55 -6.50
N ALA A 37 21.79 34.44 -6.74
CA ALA A 37 22.51 33.18 -6.73
C ALA A 37 23.68 33.30 -5.74
N SER A 38 23.73 32.43 -4.75
CA SER A 38 24.78 32.41 -3.72
C SER A 38 25.54 31.09 -3.76
N VAL A 39 26.86 31.18 -3.82
CA VAL A 39 27.77 30.04 -3.63
C VAL A 39 28.28 30.12 -2.20
N GLY A 40 27.89 29.17 -1.36
CA GLY A 40 28.27 29.15 0.05
C GLY A 40 28.47 27.72 0.56
N PRO A 41 29.25 27.53 1.63
CA PRO A 41 29.38 26.24 2.29
C PRO A 41 28.02 25.77 2.80
N THR A 42 27.75 24.46 2.68
CA THR A 42 26.52 23.82 3.13
C THR A 42 26.48 23.76 4.66
N GLU A 43 26.07 24.85 5.30
CA GLU A 43 25.52 24.73 6.64
C GLU A 43 24.18 24.00 6.51
N ARG A 44 24.10 22.80 7.12
CA ARG A 44 22.83 22.16 7.46
C ARG A 44 21.88 23.26 7.95
N PRO A 45 20.62 23.34 7.50
CA PRO A 45 19.71 24.35 8.00
C PRO A 45 19.53 24.12 9.51
N SER A 46 20.36 24.78 10.31
CA SER A 46 19.98 25.15 11.65
C SER A 46 18.75 26.02 11.43
N ARG A 47 17.62 25.56 11.97
CA ARG A 47 16.40 26.37 12.01
C ARG A 47 16.74 27.57 12.89
N SER A 48 17.36 28.59 12.30
CA SER A 48 17.49 29.90 12.89
C SER A 48 16.13 30.57 12.69
N ASP A 49 15.28 30.34 13.69
CA ASP A 49 14.18 31.23 14.04
C ASP A 49 14.69 32.66 14.03
N ASN A 50 14.31 33.42 13.00
CA ASN A 50 14.20 34.87 13.09
C ASN A 50 13.40 35.40 11.91
N SER A 51 12.08 35.38 12.06
CA SER A 51 11.23 36.42 11.49
C SER A 51 10.08 36.66 12.45
N ARG A 52 10.31 37.67 13.30
CA ARG A 52 9.29 38.39 14.04
C ARG A 52 8.29 38.95 13.04
N ASP A 53 7.18 38.27 12.84
CA ASP A 53 5.89 38.90 12.54
C ASP A 53 4.79 37.84 12.42
N ARG A 54 3.63 38.17 13.02
CA ARG A 54 2.38 37.40 13.10
C ARG A 54 2.33 36.27 14.14
N SER A 55 1.73 36.64 15.27
CA SER A 55 1.05 35.76 16.22
C SER A 55 -0.09 34.96 15.55
N TYR A 56 0.26 34.05 14.65
CA TYR A 56 -0.61 32.95 14.27
C TYR A 56 -0.03 31.72 14.97
N SER A 57 -0.46 31.47 16.21
CA SER A 57 -0.22 30.17 16.84
C SER A 57 -0.90 29.14 15.95
N ALA A 58 -0.11 28.44 15.13
CA ALA A 58 -0.58 27.24 14.46
C ALA A 58 -1.20 26.34 15.54
N PRO A 59 -2.41 25.81 15.34
CA PRO A 59 -3.02 24.93 16.31
C PRO A 59 -2.03 23.81 16.63
N ALA A 60 -1.81 23.56 17.92
CA ALA A 60 -0.91 22.50 18.35
C ALA A 60 -1.31 21.21 17.63
N TYR A 61 -0.39 20.63 16.87
CA TYR A 61 -0.65 19.37 16.16
C TYR A 61 -0.93 18.28 17.19
N VAL A 62 -2.20 17.87 17.29
CA VAL A 62 -2.60 16.74 18.11
C VAL A 62 -2.41 15.49 17.27
N SER A 63 -1.47 14.64 17.67
CA SER A 63 -1.26 13.36 17.01
C SER A 63 -2.52 12.50 17.11
N PRO A 64 -3.01 11.90 16.01
CA PRO A 64 -4.22 11.09 16.03
C PRO A 64 -4.13 9.97 17.08
N PRO A 65 -5.26 9.55 17.66
CA PRO A 65 -5.28 8.47 18.62
C PRO A 65 -4.75 7.16 17.99
N PRO A 66 -4.00 6.34 18.74
CA PRO A 66 -3.58 5.02 18.29
C PRO A 66 -4.78 4.15 17.88
N GLU A 67 -4.62 3.35 16.82
CA GLU A 67 -5.72 2.53 16.28
C GLU A 67 -6.27 1.50 17.27
N TYR A 68 -5.46 1.02 18.23
CA TYR A 68 -5.90 0.05 19.22
C TYR A 68 -6.91 0.62 20.22
N HIS A 69 -7.06 1.96 20.30
CA HIS A 69 -8.06 2.61 21.16
C HIS A 69 -9.47 2.06 20.89
N ARG A 70 -9.79 1.62 19.66
CA ARG A 70 -11.09 1.03 19.32
C ARG A 70 -11.45 -0.22 20.14
N TYR A 71 -10.45 -0.92 20.69
CA TYR A 71 -10.63 -2.10 21.53
C TYR A 71 -10.58 -1.81 23.03
N MET A 72 -10.30 -0.57 23.41
CA MET A 72 -10.24 -0.15 24.80
C MET A 72 -11.57 0.44 25.27
N SER A 73 -11.82 0.32 26.57
CA SER A 73 -12.92 0.95 27.26
C SER A 73 -12.90 2.47 27.08
N ALA A 74 -14.08 3.10 27.16
CA ALA A 74 -14.19 4.55 27.06
C ALA A 74 -13.37 5.27 28.15
N ARG A 75 -13.28 4.68 29.35
CA ARG A 75 -12.49 5.22 30.46
C ARG A 75 -11.00 5.30 30.13
N CYS A 76 -10.42 4.19 29.68
CA CYS A 76 -8.99 4.14 29.40
C CYS A 76 -8.60 4.94 28.16
N ARG A 77 -9.48 5.02 27.15
CA ARG A 77 -9.32 5.94 26.02
C ARG A 77 -9.24 7.39 26.48
N ASN A 78 -10.23 7.84 27.25
CA ASN A 78 -10.28 9.22 27.74
C ASN A 78 -9.06 9.57 28.61
N LEU A 79 -8.61 8.64 29.45
CA LEU A 79 -7.43 8.83 30.30
C LEU A 79 -6.14 8.91 29.49
N ASN A 80 -5.99 8.05 28.47
CA ASN A 80 -4.86 8.10 27.54
C ASN A 80 -4.86 9.41 26.73
N ASP A 81 -6.00 9.81 26.19
CA ASP A 81 -6.15 11.06 25.44
C ASP A 81 -5.88 12.28 26.33
N ALA A 82 -6.33 12.26 27.59
CA ALA A 82 -6.01 13.30 28.57
C ALA A 82 -4.51 13.38 28.88
N GLN A 83 -3.79 12.25 28.91
CA GLN A 83 -2.34 12.25 29.07
C GLN A 83 -1.61 12.78 27.84
N ARG A 84 -2.00 12.32 26.64
CA ARG A 84 -1.40 12.75 25.36
C ARG A 84 -1.63 14.25 25.11
N ASN A 85 -2.81 14.75 25.48
CA ASN A 85 -3.19 16.16 25.32
C ASN A 85 -2.90 16.99 26.58
N GLY A 86 -2.36 16.41 27.65
CA GLY A 86 -2.15 17.10 28.92
C GLY A 86 -1.11 18.22 28.85
N SER A 87 -0.13 18.09 27.95
CA SER A 87 0.88 19.10 27.67
C SER A 87 0.30 20.35 27.00
N SER A 88 -0.70 20.20 26.13
CA SER A 88 -1.37 21.33 25.47
C SER A 88 -2.42 21.99 26.36
N ASN A 89 -2.93 21.30 27.38
CA ASN A 89 -4.06 21.75 28.20
C ASN A 89 -3.64 22.33 29.57
N SER A 90 -2.36 22.62 29.79
CA SER A 90 -1.83 23.20 31.05
C SER A 90 -2.26 22.43 32.31
N ILE A 91 -2.30 21.10 32.24
CA ILE A 91 -2.65 20.27 33.40
C ILE A 91 -1.53 20.39 34.45
N PRO A 92 -1.84 20.67 35.73
CA PRO A 92 -0.83 20.75 36.78
C PRO A 92 -0.11 19.39 36.92
N TYR A 93 1.19 19.45 37.17
CA TYR A 93 2.07 18.27 37.18
C TYR A 93 1.55 17.15 38.09
N GLU A 94 1.04 17.49 39.28
CA GLU A 94 0.49 16.52 40.24
C GLU A 94 -0.71 15.74 39.69
N VAL A 95 -1.61 16.41 38.96
CA VAL A 95 -2.76 15.78 38.31
C VAL A 95 -2.29 14.88 37.17
N ALA A 96 -1.33 15.34 36.37
CA ALA A 96 -0.75 14.53 35.30
C ALA A 96 0.00 13.29 35.84
N ALA A 97 0.64 13.39 37.01
CA ALA A 97 1.30 12.26 37.67
C ALA A 97 0.27 11.25 38.21
N ARG A 98 -0.81 11.72 38.83
CA ARG A 98 -1.92 10.87 39.28
C ARG A 98 -2.61 10.16 38.12
N MET A 99 -2.90 10.87 37.03
CA MET A 99 -3.48 10.28 35.82
C MET A 99 -2.61 9.17 35.25
N ARG A 100 -1.28 9.36 35.25
CA ARG A 100 -0.31 8.34 34.82
C ARG A 100 -0.36 7.10 35.70
N SER A 101 -0.34 7.28 37.02
CA SER A 101 -0.44 6.16 37.96
C SER A 101 -1.77 5.40 37.84
N GLU A 102 -2.89 6.10 37.71
CA GLU A 102 -4.21 5.49 37.53
C GLU A 102 -4.29 4.71 36.21
N TYR A 103 -3.68 5.21 35.14
CA TYR A 103 -3.61 4.52 33.86
C TYR A 103 -2.75 3.26 33.91
N GLU A 104 -1.56 3.35 34.52
CA GLU A 104 -0.68 2.20 34.68
C GLU A 104 -1.34 1.07 35.49
N ARG A 105 -2.14 1.42 36.49
CA ARG A 105 -2.85 0.47 37.34
C ARG A 105 -4.08 -0.13 36.68
N ASP A 106 -4.92 0.69 36.07
CA ASP A 106 -6.26 0.27 35.65
C ASP A 106 -6.36 -0.03 34.14
N CYS A 107 -5.43 0.48 33.31
CA CYS A 107 -5.56 0.49 31.85
C CYS A 107 -4.42 -0.22 31.10
N ARG A 108 -3.30 -0.53 31.75
CA ARG A 108 -2.12 -1.13 31.09
C ARG A 108 -2.39 -2.51 30.49
N GLU A 109 -3.13 -3.35 31.21
CA GLU A 109 -3.51 -4.68 30.72
C GLU A 109 -4.50 -4.60 29.55
N GLU A 110 -5.44 -3.66 29.63
CA GLU A 110 -6.42 -3.43 28.57
C GLU A 110 -5.73 -2.91 27.29
N GLU A 111 -4.76 -1.99 27.40
CA GLU A 111 -3.95 -1.52 26.29
C GLU A 111 -3.13 -2.65 25.64
N SER A 112 -2.51 -3.49 26.46
CA SER A 112 -1.81 -4.71 26.01
C SER A 112 -2.75 -5.63 25.22
N ALA A 113 -3.94 -5.92 25.76
CA ALA A 113 -4.91 -6.77 25.09
C ALA A 113 -5.45 -6.14 23.80
N ALA A 114 -5.75 -4.84 23.82
CA ALA A 114 -6.24 -4.07 22.68
C ALA A 114 -5.23 -4.01 21.54
N SER A 115 -3.96 -3.73 21.86
CA SER A 115 -2.87 -3.71 20.88
C SER A 115 -2.63 -5.10 20.30
N MET A 116 -2.63 -6.15 21.12
CA MET A 116 -2.49 -7.53 20.67
C MET A 116 -3.61 -7.95 19.71
N ARG A 117 -4.86 -7.54 20.00
CA ARG A 117 -6.01 -7.79 19.10
C ARG A 117 -5.81 -7.12 17.76
N LEU A 118 -5.41 -5.85 17.75
CA LEU A 118 -5.12 -5.11 16.51
C LEU A 118 -4.02 -5.81 15.68
N TYR A 119 -2.90 -6.17 16.32
CA TYR A 119 -1.80 -6.86 15.63
C TYR A 119 -2.24 -8.20 15.05
N LYS A 120 -3.04 -8.96 15.81
CA LYS A 120 -3.60 -10.23 15.34
C LYS A 120 -4.50 -10.02 14.11
N GLU A 121 -5.43 -9.07 14.17
CA GLU A 121 -6.30 -8.77 13.03
C GLU A 121 -5.52 -8.34 11.79
N GLN A 122 -4.52 -7.47 11.94
CA GLN A 122 -3.69 -7.04 10.79
C GLN A 122 -2.93 -8.23 10.19
N ARG A 123 -2.41 -9.13 11.04
CA ARG A 123 -1.75 -10.36 10.59
C ARG A 123 -2.71 -11.28 9.86
N ASP A 124 -3.91 -11.50 10.41
CA ASP A 124 -4.94 -12.35 9.81
C ASP A 124 -5.46 -11.76 8.49
N ALA A 125 -5.63 -10.45 8.42
CA ALA A 125 -5.99 -9.73 7.20
C ALA A 125 -4.90 -9.85 6.11
N ARG A 126 -3.62 -9.77 6.50
CA ARG A 126 -2.52 -9.99 5.55
C ARG A 126 -2.49 -11.43 5.06
N LYS A 127 -2.59 -12.39 5.99
CA LYS A 127 -2.56 -13.82 5.67
C LYS A 127 -3.71 -14.21 4.75
N SER A 128 -4.93 -13.75 5.02
CA SER A 128 -6.09 -14.02 4.15
C SER A 128 -5.93 -13.45 2.74
N ARG A 129 -5.29 -12.29 2.58
CA ARG A 129 -4.96 -11.74 1.25
C ARG A 129 -3.94 -12.60 0.51
N GLU A 130 -2.88 -13.03 1.21
CA GLU A 130 -1.86 -13.91 0.64
C GLU A 130 -2.46 -15.27 0.24
N ASP A 131 -3.32 -15.85 1.08
CA ASP A 131 -3.99 -17.12 0.79
C ASP A 131 -4.98 -16.99 -0.38
N ALA A 132 -5.74 -15.89 -0.46
CA ALA A 132 -6.63 -15.62 -1.57
C ALA A 132 -5.87 -15.45 -2.91
N GLN A 133 -4.72 -14.77 -2.90
CA GLN A 133 -3.87 -14.65 -4.08
C GLN A 133 -3.31 -16.00 -4.53
N ARG A 134 -2.88 -16.85 -3.59
CA ARG A 134 -2.40 -18.20 -3.91
C ARG A 134 -3.51 -19.07 -4.50
N GLN A 135 -4.72 -19.01 -3.95
CA GLN A 135 -5.86 -19.75 -4.49
C GLN A 135 -6.24 -19.26 -5.90
N ALA A 136 -6.22 -17.95 -6.14
CA ALA A 136 -6.47 -17.40 -7.47
C ALA A 136 -5.42 -17.87 -8.48
N ALA A 137 -4.14 -17.82 -8.13
CA ALA A 137 -3.06 -18.29 -8.99
C ALA A 137 -3.13 -19.80 -9.27
N ALA A 138 -3.47 -20.60 -8.26
CA ALA A 138 -3.66 -22.04 -8.43
C ALA A 138 -4.86 -22.37 -9.34
N ALA A 139 -5.97 -21.64 -9.19
CA ALA A 139 -7.15 -21.81 -10.03
C ALA A 139 -6.87 -21.41 -11.49
N GLU A 140 -6.08 -20.36 -11.72
CA GLU A 140 -5.64 -19.95 -13.05
C GLU A 140 -4.79 -21.04 -13.71
N GLN A 141 -3.78 -21.56 -13.01
CA GLN A 141 -2.95 -22.67 -13.50
C GLN A 141 -3.78 -23.93 -13.80
N GLU A 142 -4.71 -24.28 -12.93
CA GLU A 142 -5.59 -25.43 -13.18
C GLU A 142 -6.46 -25.20 -14.43
N SER A 143 -6.96 -23.98 -14.62
CA SER A 143 -7.76 -23.64 -15.80
C SER A 143 -6.95 -23.73 -17.11
N GLU A 144 -5.68 -23.30 -17.08
CA GLU A 144 -4.75 -23.41 -18.20
C GLU A 144 -4.44 -24.88 -18.52
N GLU A 145 -4.14 -25.68 -17.50
CA GLU A 145 -3.91 -27.12 -17.67
C GLU A 145 -5.14 -27.82 -18.26
N GLN A 146 -6.34 -27.49 -17.77
CA GLN A 146 -7.58 -28.02 -18.30
C GLN A 146 -7.80 -27.58 -19.75
N ALA A 147 -7.49 -26.33 -20.11
CA ALA A 147 -7.57 -25.85 -21.49
C ALA A 147 -6.61 -26.62 -22.41
N VAL A 148 -5.36 -26.82 -22.00
CA VAL A 148 -4.37 -27.60 -22.76
C VAL A 148 -4.83 -29.05 -22.93
N ARG A 149 -5.37 -29.67 -21.88
CA ARG A 149 -5.90 -31.04 -21.95
C ARG A 149 -7.07 -31.13 -22.94
N ARG A 150 -8.01 -30.17 -22.89
CA ARG A 150 -9.14 -30.10 -23.83
C ARG A 150 -8.66 -29.92 -25.27
N MET A 151 -7.70 -29.03 -25.51
CA MET A 151 -7.11 -28.86 -26.84
C MET A 151 -6.48 -30.14 -27.37
N ARG A 152 -5.72 -30.87 -26.55
CA ARG A 152 -5.12 -32.17 -26.93
C ARG A 152 -6.19 -33.21 -27.28
N GLN A 153 -7.26 -33.29 -26.48
CA GLN A 153 -8.38 -34.20 -26.76
C GLN A 153 -9.07 -33.85 -28.09
N CYS A 154 -9.28 -32.57 -28.36
CA CYS A 154 -9.85 -32.11 -29.62
C CYS A 154 -8.95 -32.44 -30.81
N ALA A 155 -7.65 -32.18 -30.71
CA ALA A 155 -6.68 -32.51 -31.77
C ALA A 155 -6.67 -34.01 -32.11
N GLU A 156 -6.66 -34.88 -31.08
CA GLU A 156 -6.76 -36.33 -31.30
C GLU A 156 -8.10 -36.74 -31.92
N SER A 157 -9.22 -36.14 -31.50
CA SER A 157 -10.52 -36.43 -32.11
C SER A 157 -10.57 -36.07 -33.60
N HIS A 158 -9.95 -34.93 -33.99
CA HIS A 158 -9.82 -34.53 -35.39
C HIS A 158 -8.90 -35.46 -36.18
N ARG A 159 -7.81 -35.94 -35.57
CA ARG A 159 -6.91 -36.92 -36.18
C ARG A 159 -7.63 -38.24 -36.48
N ILE A 160 -8.43 -38.73 -35.53
CA ILE A 160 -9.24 -39.94 -35.70
C ILE A 160 -10.28 -39.73 -36.81
N LEU A 161 -10.92 -38.56 -36.85
CA LEU A 161 -11.85 -38.22 -37.93
C LEU A 161 -11.17 -38.23 -39.29
N ALA A 162 -9.99 -37.61 -39.43
CA ALA A 162 -9.24 -37.60 -40.68
C ALA A 162 -8.88 -39.02 -41.12
N ALA A 163 -8.40 -39.87 -40.20
CA ALA A 163 -8.08 -41.26 -40.49
C ALA A 163 -9.32 -42.08 -40.91
N LYS A 164 -10.46 -41.90 -40.23
CA LYS A 164 -11.72 -42.60 -40.59
C LYS A 164 -12.30 -42.10 -41.92
N LYS A 165 -12.20 -40.80 -42.23
CA LYS A 165 -12.65 -40.22 -43.50
C LYS A 165 -11.78 -40.64 -44.69
N ALA A 166 -10.50 -40.92 -44.46
CA ALA A 166 -9.59 -41.36 -45.52
C ALA A 166 -9.83 -42.81 -45.96
N ARG A 167 -10.56 -43.60 -45.17
CA ARG A 167 -10.96 -44.96 -45.55
C ARG A 167 -12.05 -44.90 -46.62
N THR A 168 -11.92 -45.72 -47.66
CA THR A 168 -12.87 -45.80 -48.78
C THR A 168 -13.78 -47.03 -48.71
N ASP A 169 -13.61 -47.88 -47.68
CA ASP A 169 -14.24 -49.19 -47.50
C ASP A 169 -15.25 -49.24 -46.34
N LEU A 170 -15.89 -48.12 -45.98
CA LEU A 170 -16.84 -48.08 -44.85
C LEU A 170 -18.18 -48.76 -45.20
N THR A 171 -18.66 -49.58 -44.27
CA THR A 171 -20.03 -50.13 -44.31
C THR A 171 -21.08 -49.07 -43.95
N GLN A 172 -22.35 -49.30 -44.31
CA GLN A 172 -23.47 -48.37 -44.02
C GLN A 172 -23.61 -48.04 -42.51
N GLY A 173 -23.32 -49.03 -41.64
CA GLY A 173 -23.33 -48.85 -40.19
C GLY A 173 -22.21 -47.94 -39.72
N GLU A 174 -20.99 -48.17 -40.18
CA GLU A 174 -19.81 -47.36 -39.84
C GLU A 174 -19.92 -45.92 -40.37
N MET A 175 -20.58 -45.70 -41.51
CA MET A 175 -20.88 -44.36 -42.01
C MET A 175 -21.81 -43.58 -41.06
N ASN A 176 -22.83 -44.23 -40.50
CA ASN A 176 -23.73 -43.61 -39.53
C ASN A 176 -23.00 -43.27 -38.23
N ASP A 177 -22.13 -44.15 -37.76
CA ASP A 177 -21.31 -43.92 -36.57
C ASP A 177 -20.27 -42.81 -36.79
N LEU A 178 -19.67 -42.74 -37.99
CA LEU A 178 -18.78 -41.64 -38.37
C LEU A 178 -19.51 -40.30 -38.34
N ARG A 179 -20.73 -40.22 -38.91
CA ARG A 179 -21.55 -39.00 -38.88
C ARG A 179 -21.89 -38.56 -37.46
N ARG A 180 -22.30 -39.49 -36.59
CA ARG A 180 -22.56 -39.19 -35.15
C ARG A 180 -21.32 -38.69 -34.43
N PHE A 181 -20.16 -39.27 -34.75
CA PHE A 181 -18.90 -38.85 -34.17
C PHE A 181 -18.49 -37.45 -34.65
N GLU A 182 -18.69 -37.14 -35.93
CA GLU A 182 -18.49 -35.80 -36.48
C GLU A 182 -19.34 -34.74 -35.80
N GLU A 183 -20.63 -34.99 -35.60
CA GLU A 183 -21.54 -34.09 -34.88
C GLU A 183 -21.09 -33.88 -33.43
N THR A 184 -20.69 -34.96 -32.75
CA THR A 184 -20.20 -34.90 -31.37
C THR A 184 -18.93 -34.05 -31.27
N VAL A 185 -17.95 -34.26 -32.17
CA VAL A 185 -16.72 -33.46 -32.20
C VAL A 185 -17.02 -32.01 -32.54
N ALA A 186 -17.86 -31.74 -33.53
CA ALA A 186 -18.25 -30.37 -33.91
C ALA A 186 -18.95 -29.61 -32.77
N SER A 187 -19.71 -30.32 -31.92
CA SER A 187 -20.36 -29.71 -30.75
C SER A 187 -19.41 -29.41 -29.57
N ARG A 188 -18.33 -30.18 -29.42
CA ARG A 188 -17.42 -30.13 -28.26
C ARG A 188 -16.13 -29.38 -28.53
N CYS A 189 -15.68 -29.40 -29.78
CA CYS A 189 -14.42 -28.83 -30.24
C CYS A 189 -14.75 -27.73 -31.26
N PRO A 190 -14.72 -26.45 -30.87
CA PRO A 190 -14.88 -25.36 -31.82
C PRO A 190 -13.74 -25.39 -32.84
N ARG A 191 -14.05 -25.03 -34.07
CA ARG A 191 -13.10 -24.92 -35.17
C ARG A 191 -12.22 -23.69 -35.06
#